data_AF-A0A376MMG7-F1
#
_entry.id   AF-A0A376MMG7-F1
#
_cell.length_a   1.000
_cell.length_b   1.000
_cell.length_c   1.000
_cell.angle_alpha   90.00
_cell.angle_beta   90.00
_cell.angle_gamma   90.00
#
_symmetry.space_group_name_H-M   'P 1'
#
loop_
_entity.id
_entity.type
_entity.pdbx_description
1 polymer ?
#
loop_
_entity_poly.entity_id
_entity_poly.type
_entity_poly.pdbx_seq_one_letter_code
_entity_poly.pdbx_strand_id
1 'polypeptide(L)' 'MIALIQRVTRASVTVEGEVTGEIGRGTFGVIGCRKG' A
#
# COMPACT_ATOMS: atom_id res chain seq x y z
N MET A 1 13.51 2.92 9.35
CA MET A 1 12.38 2.70 8.41
C MET A 1 12.38 1.23 7.97
N ILE A 2 11.22 0.62 7.75
CA ILE A 2 11.05 -0.74 7.20
C ILE A 2 9.90 -0.71 6.20
N ALA A 3 9.92 -1.56 5.17
CA ALA A 3 8.78 -1.82 4.30
C ALA A 3 8.50 -3.33 4.21
N LEU A 4 7.23 -3.73 4.35
CA LEU A 4 6.74 -5.04 3.92
C LEU A 4 6.20 -4.90 2.50
N ILE A 5 6.76 -5.68 1.59
CA ILE A 5 6.51 -5.55 0.16
C ILE A 5 5.69 -6.74 -0.36
N GLN A 6 4.65 -6.45 -1.14
CA GLN A 6 3.78 -7.43 -1.77
C GLN A 6 3.71 -7.19 -3.27
N ARG A 7 4.05 -8.19 -4.09
CA ARG A 7 3.80 -8.15 -5.53
C ARG A 7 2.32 -8.41 -5.77
N VAL A 8 1.64 -7.52 -6.48
CA VAL A 8 0.19 -7.56 -6.71
C VAL A 8 -0.14 -7.44 -8.20
N THR A 9 -1.28 -8.00 -8.60
CA THR A 9 -1.90 -7.73 -9.90
C THR A 9 -2.84 -6.52 -9.85
N ARG A 10 -3.36 -6.19 -8.67
CA ARG A 10 -4.14 -4.98 -8.34
C ARG A 10 -4.09 -4.73 -6.84
N ALA A 11 -4.15 -3.46 -6.41
CA ALA A 11 -4.37 -3.07 -5.02
C ALA A 11 -5.11 -1.74 -4.96
N SER A 12 -5.90 -1.53 -3.90
CA SER A 12 -6.61 -0.27 -3.67
C SER A 12 -6.68 0.04 -2.17
N VAL A 13 -6.82 1.32 -1.84
CA VAL A 13 -7.03 1.83 -0.48
C VAL A 13 -8.34 2.60 -0.47
N THR A 14 -9.24 2.24 0.43
CA THR A 14 -10.52 2.92 0.62
C THR A 14 -10.58 3.59 2.00
N VAL A 15 -11.22 4.76 2.06
CA VAL A 15 -11.54 5.47 3.30
C VAL A 15 -13.01 5.85 3.21
N GLU A 16 -13.79 5.44 4.21
CA GLU A 16 -15.26 5.69 4.24
C GLU A 16 -16.01 5.16 2.99
N GLY A 17 -15.48 4.10 2.37
CA GLY A 17 -16.06 3.51 1.16
C GLY A 17 -15.55 4.14 -0.15
N GLU A 18 -14.85 5.27 -0.09
CA GLU A 18 -14.31 5.96 -1.26
C GLU A 18 -12.87 5.54 -1.56
N VAL A 19 -12.54 5.34 -2.85
CA VAL A 19 -11.18 4.96 -3.28
C VAL A 19 -10.26 6.17 -3.21
N THR A 20 -9.26 6.10 -2.33
CA THR A 20 -8.25 7.16 -2.15
C THR A 20 -6.97 6.89 -2.93
N GLY A 21 -6.74 5.64 -3.33
CA GLY A 21 -5.61 5.26 -4.17
C GLY A 21 -5.81 3.86 -4.75
N GLU A 22 -5.39 3.68 -5.99
CA GLU A 22 -5.49 2.41 -6.70
C GLU A 22 -4.29 2.21 -7.62
N ILE A 23 -3.81 0.96 -7.69
CA ILE A 23 -2.77 0.54 -8.62
C ILE A 23 -3.16 -0.76 -9.32
N GLY A 24 -2.68 -0.92 -10.56
CA GLY A 24 -2.73 -2.18 -11.30
C GLY A 24 -1.59 -3.14 -10.91
N ARG A 25 -1.01 -3.84 -11.89
CA ARG A 25 0.09 -4.77 -11.64
C ARG A 25 1.33 -4.03 -11.16
N GLY A 26 1.86 -4.43 -10.02
CA GLY A 26 3.00 -3.76 -9.42
C GLY A 26 3.32 -4.25 -8.02
N THR A 27 3.74 -3.31 -7.19
CA THR A 27 4.22 -3.59 -5.84
C THR A 27 3.46 -2.71 -4.85
N PHE A 28 2.81 -3.34 -3.87
CA PHE A 28 2.17 -2.67 -2.74
C PHE A 28 3.10 -2.73 -1.53
N GLY A 29 3.27 -1.59 -0.84
CA GLY A 29 4.17 -1.46 0.29
C GLY A 29 3.44 -1.01 1.55
N VAL A 30 3.58 -1.78 2.62
CA VAL A 30 3.21 -1.34 3.97
C VAL A 30 4.44 -0.78 4.65
N ILE A 31 4.43 0.52 4.95
CA ILE A 31 5.60 1.24 5.47
C ILE A 31 5.52 1.34 6.99
N GLY A 32 6.54 0.82 7.66
CA GLY A 32 6.75 0.96 9.09
C GLY A 32 7.84 1.99 9.39
N CYS A 33 7.46 3.10 10.02
CA CYS A 33 8.43 4.06 10.55
C CYS A 33 8.72 3.75 12.02
N ARG A 34 10.00 3.61 12.37
CA ARG A 34 10.47 3.50 13.76
C ARG A 34 10.97 4.88 14.20
N LYS A 35 10.76 5.23 15.48
CA LYS A 35 11.42 6.40 16.07
C LYS A 35 12.94 6.21 15.99
N GLY A 36 13.62 7.30 15.67
CA GLY A 36 15.02 7.54 16.04
C GLY A 36 15.02 8.45 17.25
#